data_AF-A0A250J4G4-F1
#
_entry.id   AF-A0A250J4G4-F1
#
_cell.length_a   1.000
_cell.length_b   1.000
_cell.length_c   1.000
_cell.angle_alpha   90.00
_cell.angle_beta   90.00
_cell.angle_gamma   90.00
#
_symmetry.space_group_name_H-M   'P 1'
#
loop_
_entity.id
_entity.type
_entity.pdbx_description
1 polymer ?
#
loop_
_entity_poly.entity_id
_entity_poly.type
_entity_poly.pdbx_seq_one_letter_code
_entity_poly.pdbx_strand_id
1 'polypeptide(L)'
;MGVTSRSKALPWLGASIIVVLMAILWWMPREDNPSSEAPGREERSRPPPPAVVPVAPTPSRPVAPQATVAGEPDAGSSAPAPEPEQVPALEAAREHPVNLEKLREQMPDNLYWELGAPTKDPEILHRREEQARRWNALLGKVQSNTATEEEIHQYYDHRRAVSEDFIAFASRVLQEHGAQLSEQERGLYALSIQMHRTRLDEIPRQVEDALARKATQDQRREEWQRGKKGP
;
A
#
# COMPACT_ATOMS: atom_id res chain seq x y z
N MET A 1 47.51 -19.62 25.49
CA MET A 1 46.72 -20.12 24.35
C MET A 1 45.53 -19.19 24.20
N GLY A 2 45.55 -18.33 23.19
CA GLY A 2 44.50 -17.35 22.92
C GLY A 2 43.46 -17.92 21.97
N VAL A 3 42.18 -17.76 22.29
CA VAL A 3 41.07 -18.07 21.40
C VAL A 3 40.41 -16.75 21.03
N THR A 4 40.73 -16.22 19.86
CA THR A 4 40.02 -15.07 19.27
C THR A 4 38.78 -15.59 18.56
N SER A 5 37.60 -15.34 19.14
CA SER A 5 36.32 -15.60 18.48
C SER A 5 35.99 -14.41 17.57
N ARG A 6 36.09 -14.63 16.25
CA ARG A 6 35.69 -13.67 15.20
C ARG A 6 34.17 -13.76 15.02
N SER A 7 33.42 -12.83 15.58
CA SER A 7 32.00 -12.65 15.26
C SER A 7 31.86 -12.05 13.85
N LYS A 8 31.22 -12.78 12.95
CA LYS A 8 30.84 -12.30 11.60
C LYS A 8 29.61 -11.40 11.74
N ALA A 9 29.79 -10.09 11.58
CA ALA A 9 28.68 -9.15 11.39
C ALA A 9 28.07 -9.41 10.00
N LEU A 10 26.76 -9.66 9.95
CA LEU A 10 25.98 -9.92 8.72
C LEU A 10 25.09 -8.71 8.40
N PRO A 11 24.94 -8.33 7.13
CA PRO A 11 24.49 -7.00 6.72
C PRO A 11 22.97 -6.80 6.83
N TRP A 12 22.57 -5.70 7.45
CA TRP A 12 21.21 -5.28 7.76
C TRP A 12 20.80 -4.10 6.87
N LEU A 13 20.73 -4.28 5.55
CA LEU A 13 20.59 -3.14 4.62
C LEU A 13 19.50 -3.23 3.54
N GLY A 14 18.71 -4.32 3.49
CA GLY A 14 17.62 -4.42 2.50
C GLY A 14 16.20 -4.38 3.06
N ALA A 15 16.03 -4.59 4.37
CA ALA A 15 14.71 -4.95 4.91
C ALA A 15 13.86 -3.75 5.35
N SER A 16 14.45 -2.62 5.70
CA SER A 16 13.72 -1.54 6.39
C SER A 16 12.85 -0.69 5.46
N ILE A 17 13.26 -0.48 4.21
CA ILE A 17 12.49 0.32 3.23
C ILE A 17 11.32 -0.50 2.66
N ILE A 18 11.48 -1.81 2.52
CA ILE A 18 10.44 -2.70 1.98
C ILE A 18 9.34 -2.94 3.03
N VAL A 19 9.63 -2.94 4.33
CA VAL A 19 8.61 -3.25 5.36
C VAL A 19 7.64 -2.09 5.61
N VAL A 20 8.07 -0.83 5.54
CA VAL A 20 7.15 0.33 5.64
C VAL A 20 6.21 0.37 4.44
N LEU A 21 6.72 0.08 3.23
CA LEU A 21 5.88 -0.06 2.04
C LEU A 21 5.00 -1.31 2.11
N MET A 22 5.49 -2.45 2.61
CA MET A 22 4.68 -3.66 2.76
C MET A 22 3.57 -3.50 3.78
N ALA A 23 3.76 -2.80 4.90
CA ALA A 23 2.69 -2.50 5.85
C ALA A 23 1.60 -1.59 5.25
N ILE A 24 1.96 -0.70 4.32
CA ILE A 24 1.01 0.15 3.58
C ILE A 24 0.34 -0.63 2.44
N LEU A 25 1.07 -1.51 1.76
CA LEU A 25 0.59 -2.31 0.62
C LEU A 25 -0.28 -3.50 1.06
N TRP A 26 -0.05 -4.06 2.26
CA TRP A 26 -0.90 -5.12 2.83
C TRP A 26 -2.27 -4.62 3.30
N TRP A 27 -2.43 -3.29 3.44
CA TRP A 27 -3.66 -2.67 3.95
C TRP A 27 -4.39 -1.80 2.92
N MET A 28 -4.01 -1.91 1.65
CA MET A 28 -4.90 -1.55 0.54
C MET A 28 -5.85 -2.71 0.28
N PRO A 29 -7.14 -2.47 0.01
CA PRO A 29 -8.03 -3.51 -0.49
C PRO A 29 -7.40 -4.02 -1.79
N ARG A 30 -6.97 -5.28 -1.79
CA ARG A 30 -6.64 -5.99 -3.01
C ARG A 30 -7.94 -6.06 -3.80
N GLU A 31 -8.08 -5.24 -4.82
CA GLU A 31 -9.10 -5.44 -5.84
C GLU A 31 -8.72 -6.73 -6.57
N ASP A 32 -9.15 -7.86 -6.01
CA ASP A 32 -9.23 -9.10 -6.77
C ASP A 32 -10.22 -8.82 -7.89
N ASN A 33 -9.67 -8.49 -9.05
CA ASN A 33 -10.39 -8.40 -10.30
C ASN A 33 -10.48 -9.84 -10.84
N PRO A 34 -11.60 -10.57 -10.65
CA PRO A 34 -11.79 -11.78 -11.42
C PRO A 34 -12.06 -11.33 -12.85
N SER A 35 -11.01 -11.39 -13.69
CA SER A 35 -11.17 -11.61 -15.12
C SER A 35 -11.99 -12.89 -15.28
N SER A 36 -13.31 -12.73 -15.33
CA SER A 36 -14.26 -13.80 -15.57
C SER A 36 -14.25 -14.07 -17.06
N GLU A 37 -13.36 -14.97 -17.47
CA GLU A 37 -13.35 -15.51 -18.82
C GLU A 37 -14.47 -16.56 -18.96
N ALA A 38 -15.50 -16.17 -19.72
CA ALA A 38 -16.40 -17.00 -20.56
C ALA A 38 -17.40 -17.97 -19.87
N PRO A 39 -18.57 -18.31 -20.50
CA PRO A 39 -18.78 -18.38 -21.95
C PRO A 39 -20.11 -17.84 -22.52
N GLY A 40 -20.03 -17.45 -23.80
CA GLY A 40 -21.04 -17.65 -24.85
C GLY A 40 -22.50 -17.27 -24.58
N ARG A 41 -22.95 -16.17 -25.18
CA ARG A 41 -24.34 -16.09 -25.70
C ARG A 41 -24.50 -15.05 -26.82
N GLU A 42 -24.63 -15.60 -28.03
CA GLU A 42 -25.54 -15.22 -29.11
C GLU A 42 -25.60 -13.73 -29.52
N GLU A 43 -24.88 -13.46 -30.61
CA GLU A 43 -25.27 -12.46 -31.60
C GLU A 43 -26.74 -12.64 -32.01
N ARG A 44 -27.57 -11.60 -31.82
CA ARG A 44 -28.82 -11.48 -32.56
C ARG A 44 -29.12 -10.03 -32.93
N SER A 45 -28.88 -9.75 -34.21
CA SER A 45 -29.67 -8.90 -35.12
C SER A 45 -29.84 -7.43 -34.78
N ARG A 46 -29.03 -6.59 -35.43
CA ARG A 46 -29.38 -5.19 -35.75
C ARG A 46 -29.50 -5.04 -37.28
N PRO A 47 -30.61 -4.52 -37.83
CA PRO A 47 -30.80 -4.35 -39.27
C PRO A 47 -29.99 -3.16 -39.84
N PRO A 48 -29.67 -3.16 -41.16
CA PRO A 48 -28.76 -2.19 -41.81
C PRO A 48 -29.39 -0.80 -42.08
N PRO A 49 -28.55 0.24 -42.33
CA PRO A 49 -28.95 1.66 -42.30
C PRO A 49 -29.44 2.20 -43.66
N PRO A 50 -30.24 3.29 -43.69
CA PRO A 50 -30.44 4.08 -44.90
C PRO A 50 -29.35 5.16 -45.08
N ALA A 51 -28.88 5.29 -46.31
CA ALA A 51 -27.86 6.23 -46.76
C ALA A 51 -28.43 7.63 -47.05
N VAL A 52 -27.75 8.69 -46.56
CA VAL A 52 -27.77 10.03 -47.16
C VAL A 52 -26.40 10.68 -46.94
N VAL A 53 -25.75 11.10 -48.04
CA VAL A 53 -24.53 11.94 -48.10
C VAL A 53 -24.99 13.41 -48.24
N PRO A 54 -24.29 14.43 -47.69
CA PRO A 54 -23.30 15.17 -48.50
C PRO A 54 -22.08 15.79 -47.76
N VAL A 55 -20.95 15.75 -48.48
CA VAL A 55 -19.82 16.71 -48.63
C VAL A 55 -18.90 17.07 -47.44
N ALA A 56 -17.61 16.84 -47.69
CA ALA A 56 -16.44 17.02 -46.82
C ALA A 56 -15.76 18.40 -46.92
N PRO A 57 -14.84 18.73 -45.99
CA PRO A 57 -13.64 19.51 -46.29
C PRO A 57 -12.38 18.62 -46.31
N THR A 58 -11.55 18.88 -47.31
CA THR A 58 -10.28 18.24 -47.70
C THR A 58 -9.15 18.48 -46.69
N PRO A 59 -8.28 17.50 -46.43
CA PRO A 59 -6.89 17.76 -46.07
C PRO A 59 -5.93 17.47 -47.23
N SER A 60 -5.09 18.46 -47.54
CA SER A 60 -4.06 18.41 -48.57
C SER A 60 -2.93 17.44 -48.22
N ARG A 61 -2.57 16.63 -49.23
CA ARG A 61 -1.41 15.74 -49.29
C ARG A 61 -0.25 16.45 -49.99
N PRO A 62 1.02 16.22 -49.57
CA PRO A 62 2.13 16.18 -50.52
C PRO A 62 2.64 14.75 -50.78
N VAL A 63 3.02 14.51 -52.02
CA VAL A 63 3.41 13.23 -52.63
C VAL A 63 4.94 13.14 -52.74
N ALA A 64 5.52 12.06 -52.19
CA ALA A 64 6.57 11.13 -52.68
C ALA A 64 7.95 11.68 -53.18
N PRO A 65 9.05 10.88 -53.23
CA PRO A 65 9.15 9.62 -53.98
C PRO A 65 9.89 8.45 -53.28
N GLN A 66 9.90 7.33 -54.01
CA GLN A 66 10.22 5.95 -53.63
C GLN A 66 11.72 5.60 -53.63
N ALA A 67 11.96 4.38 -53.14
CA ALA A 67 13.22 3.67 -52.91
C ALA A 67 14.20 3.57 -54.08
N THR A 68 15.48 3.38 -53.74
CA THR A 68 16.49 2.75 -54.60
C THR A 68 17.33 1.77 -53.75
N VAL A 69 17.67 0.64 -54.38
CA VAL A 69 18.24 -0.59 -53.83
C VAL A 69 19.78 -0.56 -53.81
N ALA A 70 20.35 -1.33 -52.88
CA ALA A 70 21.69 -1.95 -52.84
C ALA A 70 22.92 -1.11 -52.44
N GLY A 71 23.62 -1.63 -51.43
CA GLY A 71 24.99 -1.26 -51.06
C GLY A 71 25.38 -1.77 -49.68
N GLU A 72 25.62 -3.08 -49.54
CA GLU A 72 26.64 -3.60 -48.60
C GLU A 72 27.93 -3.82 -49.43
N PRO A 73 29.13 -3.93 -48.85
CA PRO A 73 29.47 -3.99 -47.42
C PRO A 73 30.57 -2.98 -47.01
N ASP A 74 30.85 -2.89 -45.72
CA ASP A 74 32.19 -3.14 -45.13
C ASP A 74 32.47 -2.29 -43.87
N ALA A 75 33.29 -2.89 -43.01
CA ALA A 75 34.12 -2.27 -41.97
C ALA A 75 33.45 -1.77 -40.67
N GLY A 76 33.22 -2.75 -39.80
CA GLY A 76 33.65 -2.75 -38.39
C GLY A 76 33.83 -1.42 -37.65
N SER A 77 32.93 -1.17 -36.69
CA SER A 77 33.34 -0.60 -35.41
C SER A 77 32.28 -0.93 -34.36
N SER A 78 32.49 -2.05 -33.66
CA SER A 78 31.78 -2.32 -32.41
C SER A 78 32.25 -1.29 -31.38
N ALA A 79 31.48 -0.23 -31.20
CA ALA A 79 31.62 0.62 -30.02
C ALA A 79 31.28 -0.24 -28.79
N PRO A 80 32.16 -0.35 -27.78
CA PRO A 80 31.82 -1.06 -26.56
C PRO A 80 30.69 -0.32 -25.86
N ALA A 81 29.65 -1.07 -25.47
CA ALA A 81 28.60 -0.61 -24.60
C ALA A 81 29.22 0.01 -23.33
N PRO A 82 28.74 1.17 -22.85
CA PRO A 82 29.19 1.69 -21.57
C PRO A 82 28.82 0.68 -20.50
N GLU A 83 29.84 0.12 -19.84
CA GLU A 83 29.69 -0.68 -18.63
C GLU A 83 28.81 0.12 -17.64
N PRO A 84 27.82 -0.50 -16.99
CA PRO A 84 27.09 0.19 -15.94
C PRO A 84 28.11 0.53 -14.85
N GLU A 85 28.33 1.82 -14.64
CA GLU A 85 29.06 2.35 -13.50
C GLU A 85 28.48 1.70 -12.24
N GLN A 86 29.22 0.71 -11.73
CA GLN A 86 28.99 0.17 -10.40
C GLN A 86 29.36 1.31 -9.44
N VAL A 87 28.39 2.17 -9.14
CA VAL A 87 28.41 3.04 -7.97
C VAL A 87 28.91 2.17 -6.82
N PRO A 88 30.07 2.49 -6.20
CA PRO A 88 30.69 1.57 -5.28
C PRO A 88 29.72 1.29 -4.14
N ALA A 89 29.45 0.00 -3.90
CA ALA A 89 28.72 -0.52 -2.73
C ALA A 89 29.31 -0.09 -1.36
N LEU A 90 30.33 0.79 -1.38
CA LEU A 90 31.03 1.36 -0.24
C LEU A 90 30.23 2.45 0.47
N GLU A 91 29.29 3.15 -0.19
CA GLU A 91 28.38 4.08 0.52
C GLU A 91 27.26 3.38 1.28
N ALA A 92 26.93 2.14 0.91
CA ALA A 92 25.87 1.37 1.55
C ALA A 92 26.20 0.92 2.98
N ALA A 93 27.46 1.05 3.43
CA ALA A 93 27.91 0.60 4.76
C ALA A 93 27.99 1.72 5.81
N ARG A 94 27.43 2.91 5.55
CA ARG A 94 27.23 3.90 6.62
C ARG A 94 26.08 3.41 7.51
N GLU A 95 26.34 3.27 8.80
CA GLU A 95 25.31 2.99 9.80
C GLU A 95 24.14 3.98 9.60
N HIS A 96 22.92 3.46 9.49
CA HIS A 96 21.74 4.30 9.26
C HIS A 96 21.61 5.32 10.40
N PRO A 97 21.41 6.63 10.12
CA PRO A 97 21.51 7.69 11.13
C PRO A 97 20.43 7.64 12.23
N VAL A 98 19.45 6.75 12.12
CA VAL A 98 18.33 6.60 13.05
C VAL A 98 18.63 5.45 14.00
N ASN A 99 18.75 5.77 15.29
CA ASN A 99 18.92 4.77 16.34
C ASN A 99 17.54 4.38 16.91
N LEU A 100 17.06 3.20 16.53
CA LEU A 100 15.74 2.70 16.95
C LEU A 100 15.69 2.30 18.42
N GLU A 101 16.79 1.83 19.03
CA GLU A 101 16.81 1.49 20.46
C GLU A 101 16.59 2.73 21.32
N LYS A 102 17.30 3.83 21.00
CA LYS A 102 17.15 5.11 21.69
C LYS A 102 15.74 5.68 21.54
N LEU A 103 15.15 5.59 20.34
CA LEU A 103 13.77 6.02 20.12
C LEU A 103 12.77 5.16 20.92
N ARG A 104 13.04 3.87 21.07
CA ARG A 104 12.22 2.97 21.89
C ARG A 104 12.29 3.31 23.37
N GLU A 105 13.47 3.68 23.88
CA GLU A 105 13.62 4.14 25.26
C GLU A 105 12.83 5.43 25.54
N GLN A 106 12.74 6.32 24.55
CA GLN A 106 12.00 7.58 24.67
C GLN A 106 10.48 7.40 24.56
N MET A 107 10.02 6.43 23.79
CA MET A 107 8.60 6.20 23.50
C MET A 107 8.24 4.72 23.70
N PRO A 108 8.42 4.14 24.91
CA PRO A 108 8.35 2.70 25.12
C PRO A 108 6.96 2.12 24.84
N ASP A 109 5.92 2.91 25.06
CA ASP A 109 4.52 2.48 24.96
C ASP A 109 3.91 2.72 23.57
N ASN A 110 4.71 3.09 22.57
CA ASN A 110 4.21 3.39 21.23
C ASN A 110 3.92 2.11 20.42
N LEU A 111 2.73 2.01 19.83
CA LEU A 111 2.29 0.85 19.04
C LEU A 111 3.18 0.56 17.82
N TYR A 112 4.00 1.50 17.35
CA TYR A 112 5.00 1.26 16.30
C TYR A 112 5.91 0.08 16.65
N TRP A 113 6.33 -0.07 17.91
CA TRP A 113 7.24 -1.15 18.30
C TRP A 113 6.59 -2.53 18.14
N GLU A 114 5.32 -2.61 18.47
CA GLU A 114 4.55 -3.84 18.38
C GLU A 114 4.17 -4.19 16.95
N LEU A 115 3.96 -3.19 16.09
CA LEU A 115 3.34 -3.38 14.77
C LEU A 115 4.29 -3.13 13.60
N GLY A 116 5.08 -2.06 13.66
CA GLY A 116 5.84 -1.53 12.52
C GLY A 116 7.35 -1.72 12.58
N ALA A 117 7.92 -1.90 13.78
CA ALA A 117 9.37 -2.00 13.94
C ALA A 117 9.94 -3.22 13.18
N PRO A 118 11.01 -3.07 12.38
CA PRO A 118 11.63 -4.19 11.68
C PRO A 118 12.13 -5.26 12.67
N THR A 119 11.72 -6.50 12.48
CA THR A 119 12.14 -7.62 13.32
C THR A 119 12.24 -8.91 12.52
N LYS A 120 13.12 -9.82 12.97
CA LYS A 120 13.24 -11.19 12.46
C LYS A 120 12.85 -12.23 13.53
N ASP A 121 12.41 -11.77 14.70
CA ASP A 121 11.99 -12.65 15.78
C ASP A 121 10.66 -13.34 15.41
N PRO A 122 10.64 -14.68 15.28
CA PRO A 122 9.44 -15.41 14.89
C PRO A 122 8.27 -15.22 15.88
N GLU A 123 8.54 -15.04 17.17
CA GLU A 123 7.48 -14.85 18.18
C GLU A 123 6.82 -13.47 18.08
N ILE A 124 7.59 -12.45 17.70
CA ILE A 124 7.02 -11.12 17.45
C ILE A 124 6.18 -11.15 16.17
N LEU A 125 6.69 -11.79 15.11
CA LEU A 125 5.95 -11.92 13.84
C LEU A 125 4.65 -12.70 14.03
N HIS A 126 4.68 -13.82 14.75
CA HIS A 126 3.48 -14.60 15.05
C HIS A 126 2.42 -13.78 15.80
N ARG A 127 2.83 -13.04 16.84
CA ARG A 127 1.91 -12.14 17.58
C ARG A 127 1.34 -11.06 16.69
N ARG A 128 2.12 -10.48 15.77
CA ARG A 128 1.62 -9.49 14.79
C ARG A 128 0.57 -10.11 13.88
N GLU A 129 0.79 -11.32 13.39
CA GLU A 129 -0.17 -12.04 12.55
C GLU A 129 -1.47 -12.36 13.30
N GLU A 130 -1.39 -12.74 14.58
CA GLU A 130 -2.58 -12.94 15.43
C GLU A 130 -3.38 -11.65 15.63
N GLN A 131 -2.70 -10.56 15.95
CA GLN A 131 -3.34 -9.25 16.08
C GLN A 131 -3.98 -8.81 14.77
N ALA A 132 -3.28 -8.94 13.64
CA ALA A 132 -3.81 -8.62 12.33
C ALA A 132 -5.06 -9.46 12.01
N ARG A 133 -5.04 -10.77 12.31
CA ARG A 133 -6.21 -11.65 12.15
C ARG A 133 -7.39 -11.19 12.99
N ARG A 134 -7.18 -10.83 14.26
CA ARG A 134 -8.23 -10.32 15.14
C ARG A 134 -8.88 -9.05 14.59
N TRP A 135 -8.06 -8.07 14.20
CA TRP A 135 -8.57 -6.79 13.69
C TRP A 135 -9.22 -6.93 12.32
N ASN A 136 -8.71 -7.81 11.46
CA ASN A 136 -9.34 -8.13 10.17
C ASN A 136 -10.69 -8.83 10.35
N ALA A 137 -10.82 -9.73 11.32
CA ALA A 137 -12.11 -10.36 11.64
C ALA A 137 -13.13 -9.32 12.11
N LEU A 138 -12.72 -8.38 12.96
CA LEU A 138 -13.56 -7.28 13.42
C LEU A 138 -13.96 -6.36 12.27
N LEU A 139 -13.02 -5.99 11.40
CA LEU A 139 -13.32 -5.22 10.18
C LEU A 139 -14.35 -5.95 9.30
N GLY A 140 -14.21 -7.26 9.11
CA GLY A 140 -15.18 -8.07 8.36
C GLY A 140 -16.58 -8.01 8.94
N LYS A 141 -16.71 -8.01 10.28
CA LYS A 141 -18.00 -7.79 10.95
C LYS A 141 -18.56 -6.39 10.69
N VAL A 142 -17.71 -5.36 10.79
CA VAL A 142 -18.10 -3.95 10.53
C VAL A 142 -18.58 -3.77 9.09
N GLN A 143 -17.89 -4.38 8.11
CA GLN A 143 -18.25 -4.30 6.69
C GLN A 143 -19.51 -5.10 6.34
N SER A 144 -19.71 -6.26 6.98
CA SER A 144 -20.92 -7.07 6.82
C SER A 144 -22.11 -6.58 7.66
N ASN A 145 -21.94 -5.46 8.37
CA ASN A 145 -22.89 -4.86 9.33
C ASN A 145 -23.26 -5.78 10.51
N THR A 146 -22.56 -6.91 10.69
CA THR A 146 -22.83 -7.88 11.77
C THR A 146 -22.17 -7.50 13.10
N ALA A 147 -21.31 -6.49 13.11
CA ALA A 147 -20.69 -5.98 14.33
C ALA A 147 -21.71 -5.38 15.30
N THR A 148 -21.45 -5.50 16.61
CA THR A 148 -22.13 -4.67 17.61
C THR A 148 -21.64 -3.23 17.58
N GLU A 149 -22.33 -2.34 18.27
CA GLU A 149 -21.93 -0.93 18.34
C GLU A 149 -20.58 -0.80 19.07
N GLU A 150 -20.39 -1.56 20.15
CA GLU A 150 -19.13 -1.64 20.89
C GLU A 150 -17.99 -2.18 20.02
N GLU A 151 -18.26 -3.19 19.17
CA GLU A 151 -17.30 -3.74 18.23
C GLU A 151 -16.90 -2.72 17.14
N ILE A 152 -17.85 -1.89 16.67
CA ILE A 152 -17.57 -0.79 15.75
C ILE A 152 -16.65 0.23 16.41
N HIS A 153 -16.99 0.71 17.62
CA HIS A 153 -16.16 1.66 18.36
C HIS A 153 -14.77 1.10 18.65
N GLN A 154 -14.68 -0.14 19.16
CA GLN A 154 -13.41 -0.80 19.44
C GLN A 154 -12.49 -0.85 18.21
N TYR A 155 -13.05 -1.15 17.03
CA TYR A 155 -12.28 -1.18 15.79
C TYR A 155 -11.71 0.21 15.44
N TYR A 156 -12.55 1.24 15.45
CA TYR A 156 -12.13 2.58 15.04
C TYR A 156 -11.24 3.27 16.08
N ASP A 157 -11.43 2.99 17.37
CA ASP A 157 -10.55 3.47 18.43
C ASP A 157 -9.15 2.86 18.31
N HIS A 158 -9.05 1.56 17.99
CA HIS A 158 -7.77 0.94 17.69
C HIS A 158 -7.09 1.60 16.47
N ARG A 159 -7.84 1.85 15.38
CA ARG A 159 -7.28 2.51 14.18
C ARG A 159 -6.81 3.94 14.47
N ARG A 160 -7.51 4.66 15.33
CA ARG A 160 -7.13 5.98 15.82
C ARG A 160 -5.80 5.89 16.56
N ALA A 161 -5.72 5.04 17.59
CA ALA A 161 -4.51 4.86 18.40
C ALA A 161 -3.29 4.49 17.54
N VAL A 162 -3.44 3.54 16.61
CA VAL A 162 -2.36 3.18 15.68
C VAL A 162 -1.92 4.38 14.84
N SER A 163 -2.84 5.19 14.36
CA SER A 163 -2.48 6.35 13.52
C SER A 163 -1.82 7.46 14.31
N GLU A 164 -2.30 7.75 15.52
CA GLU A 164 -1.69 8.72 16.43
C GLU A 164 -0.26 8.32 16.80
N ASP A 165 -0.04 7.05 17.13
CA ASP A 165 1.28 6.55 17.50
C ASP A 165 2.27 6.55 16.34
N PHE A 166 1.82 6.19 15.13
CA PHE A 166 2.68 6.24 13.96
C PHE A 166 3.04 7.68 13.57
N ILE A 167 2.12 8.64 13.73
CA ILE A 167 2.43 10.07 13.57
C ILE A 167 3.46 10.50 14.60
N ALA A 168 3.29 10.14 15.86
CA ALA A 168 4.20 10.50 16.94
C ALA A 168 5.62 9.98 16.66
N PHE A 169 5.74 8.70 16.27
CA PHE A 169 7.01 8.09 15.89
C PHE A 169 7.67 8.80 14.70
N ALA A 170 6.96 8.93 13.58
CA ALA A 170 7.52 9.55 12.37
C ALA A 170 7.92 11.02 12.60
N SER A 171 7.12 11.76 13.38
CA SER A 171 7.42 13.14 13.75
C SER A 171 8.67 13.22 14.62
N ARG A 172 8.84 12.29 15.56
CA ARG A 172 10.02 12.22 16.42
C ARG A 172 11.29 11.92 15.61
N VAL A 173 11.22 10.97 14.68
CA VAL A 173 12.35 10.67 13.78
C VAL A 173 12.75 11.90 12.98
N LEU A 174 11.80 12.61 12.38
CA LEU A 174 12.09 13.85 11.64
C LEU A 174 12.67 14.95 12.52
N GLN A 175 12.21 15.07 13.77
CA GLN A 175 12.70 16.08 14.71
C GLN A 175 14.15 15.81 15.14
N GLU A 176 14.49 14.56 15.47
CA GLU A 176 15.81 14.21 15.99
C GLU A 176 16.85 13.97 14.89
N HIS A 177 16.43 13.37 13.78
CA HIS A 177 17.32 12.86 12.74
C HIS A 177 17.09 13.48 11.36
N GLY A 178 16.10 14.37 11.19
CA GLY A 178 15.72 14.92 9.89
C GLY A 178 16.86 15.55 9.09
N ALA A 179 17.79 16.24 9.77
CA ALA A 179 18.97 16.84 9.13
C ALA A 179 20.00 15.81 8.62
N GLN A 180 20.00 14.61 9.20
CA GLN A 180 20.94 13.53 8.87
C GLN A 180 20.35 12.55 7.85
N LEU A 181 19.03 12.54 7.69
CA LEU A 181 18.31 11.74 6.71
C LEU A 181 18.53 12.26 5.28
N SER A 182 18.47 11.36 4.31
CA SER A 182 18.33 11.74 2.90
C SER A 182 17.00 12.46 2.64
N GLU A 183 16.92 13.18 1.54
CA GLU A 183 15.66 13.83 1.13
C GLU A 183 14.54 12.80 0.91
N GLN A 184 14.87 11.66 0.32
CA GLN A 184 13.94 10.55 0.11
C GLN A 184 13.37 10.03 1.44
N GLU A 185 14.23 9.76 2.43
CA GLU A 185 13.78 9.26 3.74
C GLU A 185 12.93 10.29 4.48
N ARG A 186 13.33 11.57 4.48
CA ARG A 186 12.50 12.64 5.02
C ARG A 186 11.12 12.68 4.36
N GLY A 187 11.10 12.57 3.03
CA GLY A 187 9.87 12.52 2.25
C GLY A 187 8.96 11.36 2.64
N LEU A 188 9.52 10.16 2.88
CA LEU A 188 8.76 8.99 3.32
C LEU A 188 8.12 9.18 4.70
N TYR A 189 8.84 9.73 5.68
CA TYR A 189 8.25 10.03 6.99
C TYR A 189 7.17 11.12 6.89
N ALA A 190 7.41 12.18 6.11
CA ALA A 190 6.43 13.24 5.90
C ALA A 190 5.13 12.70 5.24
N LEU A 191 5.28 11.85 4.23
CA LEU A 191 4.17 11.17 3.57
C LEU A 191 3.42 10.27 4.54
N SER A 192 4.13 9.48 5.34
CA SER A 192 3.51 8.61 6.35
C SER A 192 2.66 9.42 7.33
N ILE A 193 3.17 10.54 7.85
CA ILE A 193 2.43 11.46 8.71
C ILE A 193 1.16 11.96 8.02
N GLN A 194 1.28 12.41 6.76
CA GLN A 194 0.12 12.89 5.99
C GLN A 194 -0.94 11.81 5.83
N MET A 195 -0.56 10.60 5.44
CA MET A 195 -1.48 9.47 5.29
C MET A 195 -2.21 9.15 6.59
N HIS A 196 -1.52 9.13 7.72
CA HIS A 196 -2.15 8.87 9.02
C HIS A 196 -3.07 10.02 9.46
N ARG A 197 -2.73 11.28 9.19
CA ARG A 197 -3.63 12.42 9.44
C ARG A 197 -4.92 12.31 8.63
N THR A 198 -4.80 12.03 7.33
CA THR A 198 -5.99 11.82 6.49
C THR A 198 -6.85 10.66 7.00
N ARG A 199 -6.24 9.56 7.49
CA ARG A 199 -7.00 8.48 8.13
C ARG A 199 -7.74 8.95 9.37
N LEU A 200 -7.11 9.74 10.25
CA LEU A 200 -7.74 10.29 11.45
C LEU A 200 -8.92 11.19 11.11
N ASP A 201 -8.78 12.03 10.09
CA ASP A 201 -9.84 12.93 9.62
C ASP A 201 -11.06 12.16 9.09
N GLU A 202 -10.83 10.98 8.49
CA GLU A 202 -11.89 10.14 7.94
C GLU A 202 -12.60 9.25 8.98
N ILE A 203 -11.98 8.97 10.14
CA ILE A 203 -12.54 8.06 11.15
C ILE A 203 -13.95 8.46 11.60
N PRO A 204 -14.26 9.72 11.95
CA PRO A 204 -15.60 10.12 12.39
C PRO A 204 -16.69 9.75 11.39
N ARG A 205 -16.48 10.10 10.11
CA ARG A 205 -17.40 9.75 9.02
C ARG A 205 -17.57 8.23 8.90
N GLN A 206 -16.47 7.47 8.98
CA GLN A 206 -16.52 6.01 8.87
C GLN A 206 -17.28 5.35 10.04
N VAL A 207 -17.17 5.91 11.26
CA VAL A 207 -17.94 5.48 12.43
C VAL A 207 -19.42 5.75 12.21
N GLU A 208 -19.78 6.98 11.84
CA GLU A 208 -21.18 7.37 11.56
C GLU A 208 -21.81 6.46 10.49
N ASP A 209 -21.10 6.23 9.39
CA ASP A 209 -21.55 5.34 8.32
C ASP A 209 -21.76 3.90 8.81
N ALA A 210 -20.86 3.38 9.65
CA ALA A 210 -20.98 2.02 10.19
C ALA A 210 -22.18 1.89 11.13
N LEU A 211 -22.39 2.86 12.02
CA LEU A 211 -23.52 2.89 12.94
C LEU A 211 -24.86 3.03 12.20
N ALA A 212 -24.93 3.88 11.18
CA ALA A 212 -26.13 4.04 10.36
C ALA A 212 -26.52 2.73 9.64
N ARG A 213 -25.54 2.02 9.07
CA ARG A 213 -25.79 0.71 8.44
C ARG A 213 -26.25 -0.33 9.45
N LYS A 214 -25.65 -0.36 10.64
CA LYS A 214 -26.04 -1.24 11.75
C LYS A 214 -27.49 -0.98 12.16
N ALA A 215 -27.85 0.27 12.44
CA ALA A 215 -29.20 0.66 12.84
C ALA A 215 -30.25 0.23 11.81
N THR A 216 -29.95 0.44 10.52
CA THR A 216 -30.81 -0.02 9.41
C THR A 216 -30.98 -1.55 9.41
N GLN A 217 -29.92 -2.30 9.67
CA GLN A 217 -29.98 -3.76 9.73
C GLN A 217 -30.78 -4.26 10.94
N ASP A 218 -30.61 -3.61 12.10
CA ASP A 218 -31.33 -3.94 13.32
C ASP A 218 -32.83 -3.68 13.18
N GLN A 219 -33.23 -2.54 12.60
CA GLN A 219 -34.63 -2.27 12.29
C GLN A 219 -35.25 -3.35 11.38
N ARG A 220 -34.55 -3.75 10.31
CA ARG A 220 -35.03 -4.82 9.40
C ARG A 220 -35.17 -6.16 10.13
N ARG A 221 -34.25 -6.47 11.05
CA ARG A 221 -34.31 -7.69 11.87
C ARG A 221 -35.54 -7.66 12.79
N GLU A 222 -35.83 -6.53 13.42
CA GLU A 222 -37.00 -6.36 14.29
C GLU A 222 -38.31 -6.49 13.52
N GLU A 223 -38.42 -5.83 12.36
CA GLU A 223 -39.59 -5.91 11.48
C GLU A 223 -39.85 -7.35 11.03
N TRP A 224 -38.79 -8.07 10.63
CA TRP A 224 -38.87 -9.48 10.27
C TRP A 224 -39.33 -10.37 11.43
N GLN A 225 -38.80 -10.14 12.63
CA GLN A 225 -39.21 -10.88 13.83
C GLN A 225 -40.65 -10.59 14.23
N ARG A 226 -41.11 -9.34 14.08
CA ARG A 226 -42.51 -8.95 14.33
C ARG A 226 -43.45 -9.58 13.31
N GLY A 227 -43.07 -9.61 12.04
CA GLY A 227 -43.84 -10.27 10.97
C GLY A 227 -43.98 -11.79 11.19
N LYS A 228 -42.97 -12.45 11.77
CA LYS A 228 -43.04 -13.87 12.16
C LYS A 228 -43.95 -14.16 13.37
N LYS A 229 -44.21 -13.15 14.20
CA LYS A 229 -45.03 -13.25 15.42
C LYS A 229 -46.43 -12.64 15.25
N GLY A 230 -46.76 -12.10 14.07
CA GLY A 230 -48.13 -11.72 13.70
C GLY A 230 -49.01 -12.95 13.47
N PRO A 231 -50.34 -12.83 13.67
CA PRO A 231 -51.27 -13.91 14.02
C PRO A 231 -51.32 -15.07 13.03
#